data_AF-A0A934LG30-F1
#
_entry.id   AF-A0A934LG30-F1
#
_cell.length_a   1.000
_cell.length_b   1.000
_cell.length_c   1.000
_cell.angle_alpha   90.00
_cell.angle_beta   90.00
_cell.angle_gamma   90.00
#
_symmetry.space_group_name_H-M   'P 1'
#
loop_
_entity.id
_entity.type
_entity.pdbx_description
1 polymer ?
#
loop_
_entity_poly.entity_id
_entity_poly.type
_entity_poly.pdbx_seq_one_letter_code
_entity_poly.pdbx_strand_id
1 'polypeptide(L)' 'MGSVKVAITLDQETLIRVDGLVSKSIFPNRSRAIQAAVSEKLARMERGRLASECAKLDPKFEKALAEEGLGLELEQWPEY' A
#
# COMPACT_ATOMS: atom_id res chain seq x y z
N MET A 1 -6.85 9.04 16.87
CA MET A 1 -5.47 9.24 16.37
C MET A 1 -5.17 10.72 16.36
N GLY A 2 -4.02 11.14 16.89
CA GLY A 2 -3.62 12.55 16.89
C GLY A 2 -3.14 13.01 15.51
N SER A 3 -3.23 14.31 15.25
CA SER A 3 -2.64 14.95 14.07
C SER A 3 -1.30 15.59 14.45
N VAL A 4 -0.26 15.32 13.66
CA VAL A 4 1.05 15.97 13.78
C VAL A 4 1.18 17.05 12.71
N LYS A 5 1.75 18.21 13.06
CA LYS A 5 2.03 19.27 12.09
C LYS A 5 3.38 19.02 11.41
N VAL A 6 3.41 19.17 10.10
CA VAL A 6 4.61 19.03 9.27
C VAL A 6 4.72 20.26 8.39
N ALA A 7 5.91 20.86 8.31
CA ALA A 7 6.21 21.90 7.34
C ALA A 7 6.62 21.24 6.01
N ILE A 8 5.96 21.61 4.93
CA ILE A 8 6.25 21.11 3.57
C ILE A 8 6.35 22.28 2.61
N THR A 9 7.17 22.12 1.58
CA THR A 9 7.23 23.06 0.44
C THR A 9 6.37 22.51 -0.69
N LEU A 10 5.49 23.35 -1.23
CA LEU A 10 4.65 23.05 -2.39
C LEU A 10 4.88 24.14 -3.44
N ASP A 11 4.86 23.77 -4.71
CA ASP A 11 4.85 24.76 -5.79
C ASP A 11 3.54 25.57 -5.77
N GLN A 12 3.61 26.76 -6.36
CA GLN A 12 2.49 27.71 -6.33
C GLN A 12 1.26 27.19 -7.07
N GLU A 13 1.44 26.48 -8.19
CA GLU A 13 0.34 25.97 -8.99
C GLU A 13 -0.43 24.88 -8.23
N THR A 14 0.28 23.96 -7.59
CA THR A 14 -0.30 22.93 -6.74
C THR A 14 -1.07 23.56 -5.57
N LEU A 15 -0.52 24.57 -4.91
CA LEU A 15 -1.21 25.26 -3.82
C LEU A 15 -2.51 25.92 -4.30
N ILE A 16 -2.50 26.59 -5.46
CA ILE A 16 -3.70 27.20 -6.07
C ILE A 16 -4.78 26.15 -6.33
N ARG A 17 -4.39 24.97 -6.84
CA ARG A 17 -5.34 23.87 -7.08
C ARG A 17 -5.95 23.36 -5.78
N VAL A 18 -5.15 23.19 -4.72
CA VAL A 18 -5.65 22.80 -3.38
C VAL A 18 -6.64 23.85 -2.85
N ASP A 19 -6.30 25.13 -2.99
CA ASP A 19 -7.17 26.23 -2.58
C ASP A 19 -8.49 26.25 -3.33
N GLY A 20 -8.46 25.96 -4.63
CA GLY A 20 -9.65 25.80 -5.47
C GLY A 20 -10.58 24.69 -4.98
N LEU A 21 -10.04 23.61 -4.40
CA LEU A 21 -10.86 22.53 -3.84
C LEU A 21 -11.51 22.93 -2.51
N VAL A 22 -10.80 23.71 -1.69
CA VAL A 22 -11.31 24.23 -0.42
C VAL A 22 -12.37 25.31 -0.66
N SER A 23 -12.13 26.23 -1.61
CA SER A 23 -13.07 27.31 -1.94
C SER A 23 -14.37 26.79 -2.53
N LYS A 24 -14.32 25.68 -3.27
CA LYS A 24 -15.50 24.94 -3.76
C LYS A 24 -16.15 24.07 -2.69
N SER A 25 -15.69 24.13 -1.43
CA SER A 25 -16.18 23.32 -0.30
C SER A 25 -16.11 21.81 -0.52
N ILE A 26 -15.24 21.33 -1.43
CA ILE A 26 -14.98 19.90 -1.62
C ILE A 26 -14.23 19.35 -0.40
N PHE A 27 -13.34 20.16 0.17
CA PHE A 27 -12.67 19.88 1.43
C PHE A 27 -12.86 21.03 2.42
N PRO A 28 -12.95 20.73 3.73
CA PRO A 28 -13.17 21.75 4.75
C PRO A 28 -11.96 22.67 4.97
N ASN A 29 -10.74 22.20 4.66
CA ASN A 29 -9.51 22.97 4.76
C ASN A 29 -8.37 22.30 3.99
N ARG A 30 -7.27 23.06 3.79
CA ARG A 30 -6.06 22.58 3.10
C ARG A 30 -5.48 21.32 3.75
N SER A 31 -5.41 21.27 5.07
CA SER A 31 -4.85 20.12 5.80
C SER A 31 -5.62 18.83 5.49
N ARG A 32 -6.96 18.90 5.43
CA ARG A 32 -7.80 17.75 5.10
C ARG A 32 -7.64 17.32 3.65
N ALA A 33 -7.56 18.26 2.72
CA ALA A 33 -7.31 17.98 1.31
C ALA A 33 -5.96 17.27 1.11
N ILE A 34 -4.90 17.82 1.71
CA ILE A 34 -3.54 17.27 1.60
C ILE A 34 -3.46 15.89 2.28
N GLN A 35 -4.04 15.74 3.47
CA GLN A 35 -4.06 14.46 4.18
C GLN A 35 -4.76 13.37 3.34
N ALA A 36 -5.92 13.68 2.75
CA ALA A 36 -6.63 12.74 1.90
C ALA A 36 -5.79 12.32 0.68
N ALA A 37 -5.16 13.28 0.00
CA ALA A 37 -4.31 13.00 -1.16
C ALA A 37 -3.09 12.13 -0.81
N VAL A 38 -2.44 12.40 0.33
CA VAL A 38 -1.29 11.60 0.81
C VAL A 38 -1.74 10.18 1.17
N SER A 39 -2.83 10.03 1.93
CA SER A 39 -3.36 8.71 2.28
C SER A 39 -3.76 7.90 1.04
N GLU A 40 -4.40 8.53 0.06
CA GLU A 40 -4.76 7.88 -1.19
C GLU A 40 -3.52 7.44 -1.97
N LYS A 41 -2.49 8.30 -2.07
CA LYS A 41 -1.25 7.97 -2.78
C LYS A 41 -0.52 6.80 -2.12
N LEU A 42 -0.43 6.79 -0.79
CA LEU A 42 0.14 5.68 -0.03
C LEU A 42 -0.64 4.38 -0.27
N ALA A 43 -1.97 4.40 -0.17
CA ALA A 43 -2.80 3.23 -0.43
C ALA A 43 -2.69 2.73 -1.88
N ARG A 44 -2.53 3.62 -2.86
CA ARG A 44 -2.25 3.23 -4.26
C ARG A 44 -0.88 2.57 -4.40
N MET A 45 0.14 3.07 -3.69
CA MET A 45 1.49 2.49 -3.71
C MET A 45 1.55 1.13 -3.00
N GLU A 46 0.84 0.99 -1.89
CA GLU A 46 0.74 -0.27 -1.13
C GLU A 46 0.06 -1.38 -1.94
N ARG A 47 -0.96 -1.05 -2.75
CA ARG A 47 -1.62 -2.02 -3.63
C ARG A 47 -0.69 -2.66 -4.67
N GLY A 48 0.35 -1.96 -5.12
CA GLY A 48 1.38 -2.53 -5.99
C GLY A 48 2.46 -3.28 -5.23
N ARG A 49 2.60 -3.06 -3.92
CA ARG A 49 3.70 -3.61 -3.12
C ARG A 49 3.65 -5.12 -3.04
N LEU A 50 2.49 -5.73 -2.81
CA LEU A 50 2.37 -7.19 -2.78
C LEU A 50 2.80 -7.81 -4.11
N ALA A 51 2.32 -7.29 -5.24
CA ALA A 51 2.72 -7.78 -6.56
C ALA A 51 4.22 -7.61 -6.81
N SER A 52 4.80 -6.46 -6.46
CA SER A 52 6.24 -6.21 -6.60
C SER A 52 7.11 -7.05 -5.67
N GLU A 53 6.64 -7.35 -4.46
CA GLU A 53 7.35 -8.24 -3.52
C GLU A 53 7.20 -9.71 -3.93
N CYS A 54 6.01 -10.15 -4.37
CA CYS A 54 5.81 -11.49 -4.93
C CYS A 54 6.66 -11.73 -6.18
N ALA A 55 6.92 -10.70 -7.00
CA ALA A 55 7.80 -10.80 -8.17
C ALA A 55 9.27 -11.08 -7.80
N LYS A 56 9.68 -10.89 -6.54
CA LYS A 56 11.04 -11.20 -6.08
C LYS A 56 11.21 -12.67 -5.66
N LEU A 57 10.12 -13.40 -5.50
CA LEU A 57 10.14 -14.80 -5.08
C LEU A 57 10.59 -15.69 -6.25
N ASP A 58 11.43 -16.70 -5.98
CA ASP A 58 11.79 -17.73 -6.95
C ASP A 58 10.79 -18.90 -6.85
N PRO A 59 9.95 -19.13 -7.87
CA PRO A 59 8.93 -20.19 -7.82
C PRO A 59 9.48 -21.58 -7.54
N LYS A 60 10.72 -21.88 -7.96
CA LYS A 60 11.33 -23.20 -7.70
C LYS A 60 11.77 -23.34 -6.26
N PHE A 61 12.37 -22.29 -5.70
CA PHE A 61 12.79 -22.26 -4.31
C PHE A 61 11.59 -22.33 -3.36
N GLU A 62 10.58 -21.48 -3.60
CA GLU A 62 9.38 -21.45 -2.77
C GLU A 62 8.63 -22.79 -2.81
N LYS A 63 8.55 -23.43 -3.99
CA LYS A 63 7.95 -24.75 -4.13
C LYS A 63 8.72 -25.82 -3.36
N ALA A 64 10.06 -25.84 -3.47
CA ALA A 64 10.88 -26.80 -2.76
C ALA A 64 10.77 -26.65 -1.23
N LEU A 65 10.67 -25.41 -0.74
CA LEU A 65 10.46 -25.13 0.67
C LEU A 65 9.05 -25.54 1.14
N ALA A 66 8.01 -25.27 0.35
CA ALA A 66 6.63 -25.66 0.68
C ALA A 66 6.40 -27.18 0.64
N GLU A 67 7.15 -27.87 -0.22
CA GLU A 67 7.10 -29.33 -0.36
C GLU A 67 8.10 -30.05 0.56
N GLU A 68 8.86 -29.32 1.37
CA GLU A 68 9.76 -29.89 2.38
C GLU A 68 8.93 -30.67 3.42
N GLY A 69 9.09 -31.99 3.46
CA GLY A 69 8.37 -32.88 4.38
C GLY A 69 7.16 -33.59 3.79
N LEU A 70 6.58 -33.12 2.67
CA LEU A 70 5.43 -33.79 2.02
C LEU A 70 5.74 -35.23 1.60
N GLY A 71 6.99 -35.50 1.17
CA GLY A 71 7.41 -36.85 0.81
C GLY A 71 7.41 -37.84 1.98
N LEU A 72 7.53 -37.37 3.23
CA LEU A 72 7.49 -38.22 4.44
C LEU A 72 6.07 -38.34 5.02
N GLU A 73 5.18 -37.40 4.71
CA GLU A 73 3.80 -37.36 5.20
C GLU A 73 2.84 -38.16 4.31
N LEU A 74 3.11 -38.27 3.00
CA LEU A 74 2.32 -39.06 2.05
C LEU A 74 2.20 -40.55 2.43
N GLU A 75 3.21 -41.12 3.09
CA GLU A 75 3.19 -42.51 3.59
C GLU A 75 2.33 -42.67 4.86
N GLN A 76 1.99 -41.57 5.54
CA GLN A 76 1.25 -41.57 6.80
C GLN A 76 -0.24 -41.22 6.62
N TRP A 77 -0.65 -40.82 5.41
CA TRP A 77 -2.03 -40.49 5.14
C TRP A 77 -2.86 -41.77 4.92
N PRO A 78 -3.98 -41.94 5.64
CA PRO A 78 -4.81 -43.13 5.47
C PRO A 78 -5.46 -43.16 4.08
N GLU A 79 -5.50 -44.33 3.45
CA GLU A 79 -6.27 -44.57 2.22
C GLU A 79 -7.76 -44.34 2.51
N TYR A 80 -8.44 -43.60 1.63
CA TYR A 80 -9.86 -43.27 1.76
C TYR A 80 -10.76 -44.39 1.21
#